data_AF-A0A0F9FB70-F1
#
_entry.id   AF-A0A0F9FB70-F1
#
_cell.length_a   1.000
_cell.length_b   1.000
_cell.length_c   1.000
_cell.angle_alpha   90.00
_cell.angle_beta   90.00
_cell.angle_gamma   90.00
#
_symmetry.space_group_name_H-M   'P 1'
#
loop_
_entity.id
_entity.type
_entity.pdbx_description
1 polymer ?
#
loop_
_entity_poly.entity_id
_entity_poly.type
_entity_poly.pdbx_seq_one_letter_code
_entity_poly.pdbx_strand_id
1 'polypeptide(L)'
;IKVYFSGETSPEWEIRHARSVTISGGSVVLVFDSWLFIDPDLWEAYPTSDGVGAIDVSTVTNFVTTVDVYREYTDTTATSAVFYWERGIPAAVESGLFCTSCGGTGCTVCSYITQDGCLNARDPKRGILVPMPGAYDEDDEVWDRNNWVECREPDIVKFWYRCGEIDQRFIKGQSCDPLSNFWAQLITWLSAARLDRNLCGCTNVMNLVEDLRTDLTLHTRDVSYFAPQDVLESPFGTRKGEVMAWRRIKRLVRSRRFGVAVI
;
A
#
# COMPACT_ATOMS: atom_id res chain seq x y z
N ILE A 1 -2.40 12.13 13.86
CA ILE A 1 -3.74 12.68 14.17
C ILE A 1 -4.38 13.04 12.85
N LYS A 2 -5.60 12.58 12.63
CA LYS A 2 -6.38 12.82 11.42
C LYS A 2 -7.75 13.33 11.84
N VAL A 3 -8.32 14.22 11.05
CA VAL A 3 -9.61 14.86 11.32
C VAL A 3 -10.55 14.52 10.19
N TYR A 4 -11.76 14.12 10.51
CA TYR A 4 -12.78 13.73 9.53
C TYR A 4 -14.08 14.46 9.83
N PHE A 5 -14.93 14.57 8.82
CA PHE A 5 -16.32 14.95 9.02
C PHE A 5 -17.01 13.96 9.98
N SER A 6 -17.94 14.46 10.78
CA SER A 6 -18.59 13.67 11.84
C SER A 6 -19.29 12.43 11.26
N GLY A 7 -19.00 11.25 11.82
CA GLY A 7 -19.55 9.97 11.36
C GLY A 7 -18.82 9.34 10.19
N GLU A 8 -17.81 10.01 9.62
CA GLU A 8 -17.06 9.53 8.48
C GLU A 8 -15.68 8.97 8.88
N THR A 9 -15.26 7.90 8.19
CA THR A 9 -13.96 7.25 8.40
C THR A 9 -13.17 7.03 7.12
N SER A 10 -13.81 7.21 5.96
CA SER A 10 -13.16 7.03 4.66
C SER A 10 -12.16 8.16 4.38
N PRO A 11 -10.99 7.86 3.78
CA PRO A 11 -9.94 8.86 3.54
C PRO A 11 -10.36 10.11 2.74
N GLU A 12 -11.42 10.00 1.96
CA GLU A 12 -12.01 11.08 1.15
C GLU A 12 -12.68 12.19 2.00
N TRP A 13 -13.18 11.83 3.18
CA TRP A 13 -13.82 12.74 4.15
C TRP A 13 -12.83 13.30 5.18
N GLU A 14 -11.53 13.08 5.00
CA GLU A 14 -10.51 13.61 5.89
C GLU A 14 -10.27 15.11 5.58
N ILE A 15 -10.36 15.94 6.61
CA ILE A 15 -10.12 17.39 6.57
C ILE A 15 -8.60 17.63 6.60
N ARG A 16 -8.03 18.12 5.50
CA ARG A 16 -6.57 18.29 5.30
C ARG A 16 -6.22 19.62 4.61
N HIS A 17 -5.06 20.22 4.83
CA HIS A 17 -4.06 19.94 5.87
C HIS A 17 -4.27 20.87 7.08
N ALA A 18 -3.94 20.39 8.28
CA ALA A 18 -3.85 21.28 9.43
C ALA A 18 -2.68 22.25 9.24
N ARG A 19 -2.92 23.55 9.44
CA ARG A 19 -1.88 24.59 9.46
C ARG A 19 -0.94 24.43 10.64
N SER A 20 -1.47 24.08 11.80
CA SER A 20 -0.68 23.81 12.98
C SER A 20 -1.36 22.78 13.88
N VAL A 21 -0.53 22.04 14.61
CA VAL A 21 -0.93 21.05 15.61
C VAL A 21 -0.14 21.35 16.86
N THR A 22 -0.82 21.73 17.94
CA THR A 22 -0.19 21.96 19.24
C THR A 22 -0.83 21.05 20.29
N ILE A 23 0.00 20.46 21.14
CA ILE A 23 -0.43 19.58 22.24
C ILE A 23 0.11 20.20 23.52
N SER A 24 -0.78 20.62 24.41
CA SER A 24 -0.42 21.22 25.69
C SER A 24 -1.49 20.93 26.73
N GLY A 25 -1.07 20.57 27.94
CA GLY A 25 -2.00 20.38 29.08
C GLY A 25 -3.10 19.34 28.85
N GLY A 26 -2.83 18.29 28.05
CA GLY A 26 -3.82 17.26 27.71
C GLY A 26 -4.85 17.67 26.66
N SER A 27 -4.76 18.87 26.10
CA SER A 27 -5.57 19.32 24.96
C SER A 27 -4.75 19.33 23.67
N VAL A 28 -5.38 18.90 22.58
CA VAL A 28 -4.84 19.02 21.22
C VAL A 28 -5.58 20.17 20.54
N VAL A 29 -4.85 21.18 20.09
CA VAL A 29 -5.38 22.30 19.31
C VAL A 29 -4.89 22.14 17.88
N LEU A 30 -5.84 22.01 16.95
CA LEU A 30 -5.60 21.86 15.52
C LEU A 30 -6.16 23.12 14.82
N VAL A 31 -5.32 23.79 14.03
CA VAL A 31 -5.73 24.98 13.27
C VAL A 31 -5.83 24.61 11.80
N PHE A 32 -6.94 24.94 11.17
CA PHE A 32 -7.21 24.71 9.75
C PHE A 32 -7.72 26.00 9.08
N ASP A 33 -7.74 26.00 7.76
CA ASP A 33 -8.42 27.03 7.00
C ASP A 33 -9.94 26.78 6.98
N SER A 34 -10.75 27.84 7.14
CA SER A 34 -12.20 27.72 7.35
C SER A 34 -12.95 27.04 6.21
N TRP A 35 -12.51 27.23 4.97
CA TRP A 35 -13.13 26.62 3.79
C TRP A 35 -13.04 25.08 3.76
N LEU A 36 -12.23 24.46 4.63
CA LEU A 36 -12.15 23.00 4.76
C LEU A 36 -13.30 22.42 5.60
N PHE A 37 -14.07 23.25 6.30
CA PHE A 37 -15.20 22.84 7.14
C PHE A 37 -16.55 23.16 6.51
N ILE A 38 -16.61 23.51 5.22
CA ILE A 38 -17.88 23.73 4.54
C ILE A 38 -18.71 22.44 4.63
N ASP A 39 -19.97 22.57 5.04
CA ASP A 39 -20.90 21.45 5.15
C ASP A 39 -20.97 20.64 3.85
N PRO A 40 -20.68 19.32 3.88
CA PRO A 40 -20.84 18.43 2.74
C PRO A 40 -22.17 18.54 1.99
N ASP A 41 -23.28 18.80 2.70
CA ASP A 41 -24.60 18.93 2.08
C ASP A 41 -24.67 20.12 1.12
N LEU A 42 -23.80 21.11 1.31
CA LEU A 42 -23.69 22.29 0.44
C LEU A 42 -22.82 22.05 -0.80
N TRP A 43 -22.02 20.97 -0.86
CA TRP A 43 -21.13 20.71 -2.00
C TRP A 43 -21.91 20.31 -3.25
N GLU A 44 -22.98 19.54 -3.06
CA GLU A 44 -23.82 19.01 -4.14
C GLU A 44 -25.19 19.71 -4.22
N ALA A 45 -25.34 20.86 -3.53
CA ALA A 45 -26.59 21.61 -3.53
C ALA A 45 -26.99 21.98 -4.97
N TYR A 46 -28.16 21.49 -5.39
CA TYR A 46 -28.69 21.77 -6.72
C TYR A 46 -29.01 23.26 -6.88
N PRO A 47 -28.78 23.86 -8.07
CA PRO A 47 -29.25 25.20 -8.35
C PRO A 47 -30.77 25.28 -8.21
N THR A 48 -31.25 26.28 -7.48
CA THR A 48 -32.68 26.55 -7.33
C THR A 48 -33.15 27.52 -8.41
N SER A 49 -34.46 27.83 -8.43
CA SER A 49 -35.03 28.86 -9.32
C SER A 49 -34.41 30.25 -9.14
N ASP A 50 -33.73 30.48 -8.01
CA ASP A 50 -33.04 31.73 -7.68
C ASP A 50 -31.59 31.76 -8.17
N GLY A 51 -31.12 30.68 -8.82
CA GLY A 51 -29.80 30.56 -9.43
C GLY A 51 -28.85 29.59 -8.70
N VAL A 52 -27.57 29.64 -9.07
CA VAL A 52 -26.49 28.97 -8.34
C VAL A 52 -26.11 29.87 -7.18
N GLY A 53 -26.55 29.53 -5.97
CA GLY A 53 -26.14 30.25 -4.76
C GLY A 53 -24.67 29.97 -4.47
N ALA A 54 -23.82 31.01 -4.52
CA ALA A 54 -22.47 30.89 -4.00
C ALA A 54 -22.52 30.67 -2.48
N ILE A 55 -21.71 29.75 -1.95
CA ILE A 55 -21.60 29.51 -0.51
C ILE A 55 -20.96 30.74 0.13
N ASP A 56 -21.71 31.41 1.01
CA ASP A 56 -21.21 32.57 1.75
C ASP A 56 -20.36 32.12 2.94
N VAL A 57 -19.07 32.43 2.87
CA VAL A 57 -18.06 32.08 3.90
C VAL A 57 -18.24 32.91 5.19
N SER A 58 -19.04 33.98 5.16
CA SER A 58 -19.36 34.77 6.35
C SER A 58 -20.51 34.20 7.19
N THR A 59 -21.28 33.26 6.64
CA THR A 59 -22.42 32.62 7.30
C THR A 59 -21.97 31.38 8.08
N VAL A 60 -22.02 31.43 9.41
CA VAL A 60 -21.50 30.37 10.30
C VAL A 60 -22.22 29.03 10.12
N THR A 61 -23.50 29.04 9.75
CA THR A 61 -24.29 27.82 9.52
C THR A 61 -23.83 27.01 8.31
N ASN A 62 -22.97 27.57 7.46
CA ASN A 62 -22.41 26.86 6.31
C ASN A 62 -21.21 25.98 6.69
N PHE A 63 -20.77 26.01 7.95
CA PHE A 63 -19.64 25.22 8.44
C PHE A 63 -20.09 24.14 9.42
N VAL A 64 -19.42 23.00 9.37
CA VAL A 64 -19.58 21.95 10.36
C VAL A 64 -19.03 22.39 11.72
N THR A 65 -19.79 22.14 12.78
CA THR A 65 -19.39 22.48 14.16
C THR A 65 -18.76 21.31 14.91
N THR A 66 -18.87 20.11 14.37
CA THR A 66 -18.39 18.86 14.97
C THR A 66 -17.57 18.09 13.95
N VAL A 67 -16.44 17.54 14.42
CA VAL A 67 -15.53 16.72 13.63
C VAL A 67 -15.02 15.58 14.48
N ASP A 68 -14.70 14.46 13.84
CA ASP A 68 -14.11 13.32 14.50
C ASP A 68 -12.59 13.36 14.37
N VAL A 69 -11.90 13.12 15.49
CA VAL A 69 -10.44 13.16 15.55
C VAL A 69 -9.93 11.77 15.85
N TYR A 70 -9.20 11.20 14.90
CA TYR A 70 -8.60 9.87 15.01
C TYR A 70 -7.09 9.94 15.16
N ARG A 71 -6.54 8.98 15.90
CA ARG A 71 -5.11 8.72 15.95
C ARG A 71 -4.82 7.46 15.16
N GLU A 72 -4.13 7.59 14.03
CA GLU A 72 -3.50 6.44 13.38
C GLU A 72 -2.17 6.16 14.09
N TYR A 73 -2.01 4.94 14.58
CA TYR A 73 -0.78 4.44 15.17
C TYR A 73 -0.59 2.98 14.76
N THR A 74 0.66 2.51 14.80
CA THR A 74 0.93 1.09 14.63
C THR A 74 0.49 0.39 15.91
N ASP A 75 -0.52 -0.47 15.79
CA ASP A 75 -0.90 -1.33 16.89
C ASP A 75 0.21 -2.37 17.14
N THR A 76 0.74 -2.36 18.36
CA THR A 76 1.79 -3.27 18.80
C THR A 76 1.25 -4.38 19.67
N THR A 77 -0.05 -4.46 19.96
CA THR A 77 -0.62 -5.50 20.83
C THR A 77 -1.14 -6.69 20.01
N ALA A 78 -1.57 -6.44 18.77
CA ALA A 78 -2.03 -7.50 17.87
C ALA A 78 -0.88 -8.37 17.32
N THR A 79 -1.18 -9.65 17.08
CA THR A 79 -0.28 -10.60 16.41
C THR A 79 0.16 -10.08 15.04
N SER A 80 1.47 -9.91 14.86
CA SER A 80 2.07 -9.38 13.61
C SER A 80 2.76 -10.45 12.76
N ALA A 81 3.06 -11.62 13.33
CA ALA A 81 3.53 -12.80 12.61
C ALA A 81 2.84 -14.07 13.13
N VAL A 82 2.60 -15.03 12.23
CA VAL A 82 2.15 -16.38 12.54
C VAL A 82 3.11 -17.38 11.92
N PHE A 83 3.55 -18.31 12.75
CA PHE A 83 4.42 -19.42 12.39
C PHE A 83 3.59 -20.67 12.15
N TYR A 84 3.94 -21.43 11.11
CA TYR A 84 3.25 -22.65 10.74
C TYR A 84 4.24 -23.81 10.68
N TRP A 85 3.83 -24.94 11.23
CA TRP A 85 4.53 -26.22 11.12
C TRP A 85 3.63 -27.24 10.45
N GLU A 86 4.15 -27.92 9.43
CA GLU A 86 3.57 -29.14 8.92
C GLU A 86 3.61 -30.19 10.02
N ARG A 87 2.47 -30.85 10.26
CA ARG A 87 2.48 -32.02 11.14
C ARG A 87 3.25 -33.12 10.44
N GLY A 88 4.25 -33.66 11.13
CA GLY A 88 4.98 -34.82 10.65
C GLY A 88 3.99 -35.90 10.23
N ILE A 89 4.12 -36.36 8.99
CA ILE A 89 3.36 -37.52 8.52
C ILE A 89 3.72 -38.66 9.48
N PRO A 90 2.76 -39.22 10.25
CA PRO A 90 3.07 -40.35 11.11
C PRO A 90 3.69 -41.45 10.24
N ALA A 91 4.72 -42.13 10.74
CA ALA A 91 5.51 -43.13 9.99
C ALA A 91 4.69 -44.28 9.34
N ALA A 92 3.37 -44.32 9.53
CA ALA A 92 2.44 -45.25 8.92
C ALA A 92 1.94 -44.85 7.51
N VAL A 93 2.32 -43.71 6.94
CA VAL A 93 1.83 -43.24 5.61
C VAL A 93 2.89 -43.26 4.50
N GLU A 94 3.82 -44.22 4.54
CA GLU A 94 4.72 -44.51 3.39
C GLU A 94 3.97 -45.00 2.14
N SER A 95 2.66 -45.25 2.24
CA SER A 95 1.82 -45.75 1.15
C SER A 95 0.55 -44.93 0.95
N GLY A 96 0.71 -43.74 0.34
CA GLY A 96 -0.33 -43.15 -0.52
C GLY A 96 -0.93 -41.83 -0.03
N LEU A 97 -0.69 -40.78 -0.83
CA LEU A 97 -1.43 -39.54 -1.18
C LEU A 97 -2.57 -38.95 -0.31
N PHE A 98 -3.15 -39.63 0.69
CA PHE A 98 -4.27 -39.15 1.47
C PHE A 98 -4.12 -39.56 2.94
N CYS A 99 -4.54 -38.70 3.86
CA CYS A 99 -4.58 -39.04 5.28
C CYS A 99 -5.62 -40.14 5.52
N THR A 100 -5.16 -41.35 5.86
CA THR A 100 -5.99 -42.54 6.06
C THR A 100 -7.01 -42.41 7.19
N SER A 101 -6.81 -41.47 8.13
CA SER A 101 -7.75 -41.22 9.22
C SER A 101 -8.92 -40.31 8.85
N CYS A 102 -8.87 -39.57 7.73
CA CYS A 102 -9.89 -38.56 7.41
C CYS A 102 -10.20 -38.33 5.92
N GLY A 103 -9.51 -38.99 5.00
CA GLY A 103 -9.75 -38.80 3.56
C GLY A 103 -9.47 -37.39 3.03
N GLY A 104 -8.72 -36.56 3.78
CA GLY A 104 -8.27 -35.23 3.33
C GLY A 104 -9.18 -34.05 3.67
N THR A 105 -10.20 -34.20 4.52
CA THR A 105 -11.05 -33.07 4.94
C THR A 105 -11.23 -33.01 6.46
N GLY A 106 -11.02 -31.84 7.07
CA GLY A 106 -11.39 -31.56 8.47
C GLY A 106 -10.54 -32.24 9.57
N CYS A 107 -9.42 -32.85 9.22
CA CYS A 107 -8.57 -33.52 10.22
C CYS A 107 -7.48 -32.60 10.75
N THR A 108 -7.34 -32.61 12.07
CA THR A 108 -6.27 -31.91 12.78
C THR A 108 -4.87 -32.42 12.39
N VAL A 109 -4.76 -33.61 11.80
CA VAL A 109 -3.49 -34.14 11.26
C VAL A 109 -3.12 -33.48 9.93
N CYS A 110 -4.09 -33.02 9.15
CA CYS A 110 -3.88 -32.32 7.88
C CYS A 110 -3.83 -30.79 8.02
N SER A 111 -3.97 -30.26 9.25
CA SER A 111 -3.84 -28.82 9.52
C SER A 111 -2.45 -28.49 10.05
N TYR A 112 -1.96 -27.30 9.71
CA TYR A 112 -0.76 -26.75 10.30
C TYR A 112 -0.93 -26.55 11.81
N ILE A 113 0.14 -26.78 12.55
CA ILE A 113 0.26 -26.25 13.90
C ILE A 113 0.65 -24.79 13.76
N THR A 114 -0.02 -23.90 14.50
CA THR A 114 0.20 -22.46 14.42
C THR A 114 0.67 -21.91 15.73
N GLN A 115 1.57 -20.93 15.67
CA GLN A 115 2.01 -20.16 16.84
C GLN A 115 2.04 -18.68 16.47
N ASP A 116 1.51 -17.85 17.36
CA ASP A 116 1.53 -16.40 17.21
C ASP A 116 2.89 -15.82 17.59
N GLY A 117 3.16 -14.63 17.07
CA GLY A 117 4.34 -13.87 17.41
C GLY A 117 4.31 -12.44 16.94
N CYS A 118 5.40 -11.75 17.24
CA CYS A 118 5.59 -10.35 16.92
C CYS A 118 6.72 -10.14 15.91
N LEU A 119 6.61 -9.05 15.14
CA LEU A 119 7.67 -8.57 14.25
C LEU A 119 8.49 -7.48 14.95
N ASN A 120 9.80 -7.68 15.02
CA ASN A 120 10.74 -6.68 15.52
C ASN A 120 11.60 -6.11 14.38
N ALA A 121 11.66 -4.79 14.25
CA ALA A 121 12.54 -4.11 13.31
C ALA A 121 13.96 -3.96 13.88
N ARG A 122 14.84 -4.91 13.53
CA ARG A 122 16.23 -4.93 14.03
C ARG A 122 17.10 -3.83 13.41
N ASP A 123 16.95 -3.59 12.11
CA ASP A 123 17.65 -2.52 11.40
C ASP A 123 16.70 -1.86 10.39
N PRO A 124 16.04 -0.76 10.76
CA PRO A 124 15.08 -0.09 9.88
C PRO A 124 15.75 0.56 8.67
N LYS A 125 17.05 0.88 8.72
CA LYS A 125 17.76 1.47 7.57
C LYS A 125 18.07 0.42 6.51
N ARG A 126 18.34 -0.80 6.94
CA ARG A 126 18.56 -1.94 6.05
C ARG A 126 17.29 -2.71 5.71
N GLY A 127 16.16 -2.38 6.34
CA GLY A 127 14.89 -3.07 6.16
C GLY A 127 14.89 -4.49 6.72
N ILE A 128 15.66 -4.75 7.79
CA ILE A 128 15.74 -6.07 8.41
C ILE A 128 14.66 -6.16 9.49
N LEU A 129 13.70 -7.05 9.25
CA LEU A 129 12.65 -7.43 10.19
C LEU A 129 12.93 -8.86 10.68
N VAL A 130 12.73 -9.11 11.96
CA VAL A 130 12.93 -10.42 12.58
C VAL A 130 11.63 -10.81 13.29
N PRO A 131 10.93 -11.86 12.82
CA PRO A 131 9.79 -12.40 13.54
C PRO A 131 10.26 -13.19 14.76
N MET A 132 9.50 -13.11 15.85
CA MET A 132 9.80 -13.79 17.11
C MET A 132 8.53 -14.41 17.70
N PRO A 133 8.56 -15.67 18.16
CA PRO A 133 7.43 -16.29 18.85
C PRO A 133 7.19 -15.61 20.19
N GLY A 134 5.93 -15.29 20.46
CA GLY A 134 5.55 -14.63 21.69
C GLY A 134 4.04 -14.50 21.84
N ALA A 135 3.61 -14.13 23.03
CA ALA A 135 2.24 -13.73 23.32
C ALA A 135 2.27 -12.33 23.91
N TYR A 136 1.29 -11.51 23.57
CA TYR A 136 1.14 -10.20 24.20
C TYR A 136 0.51 -10.41 25.57
N ASP A 137 1.17 -9.95 26.62
CA ASP A 137 0.61 -9.88 27.96
C ASP A 137 -0.11 -8.53 28.12
N GLU A 138 -1.43 -8.58 28.32
CA GLU A 138 -2.26 -7.38 28.51
C GLU A 138 -2.05 -6.75 29.89
N ASP A 139 -1.64 -7.51 30.89
CA ASP A 139 -1.42 -7.02 32.27
C ASP A 139 -0.09 -6.25 32.36
N ASP A 140 0.96 -6.77 31.72
CA ASP A 140 2.30 -6.17 31.70
C ASP A 140 2.54 -5.23 30.50
N GLU A 141 1.58 -5.16 29.56
CA GLU A 141 1.65 -4.40 28.30
C GLU A 141 2.88 -4.74 27.41
N VAL A 142 3.44 -5.94 27.56
CA VAL A 142 4.70 -6.36 26.91
C VAL A 142 4.52 -7.69 26.15
N TRP A 143 5.30 -7.87 25.09
CA TRP A 143 5.42 -9.17 24.42
C TRP A 143 6.35 -10.10 25.19
N ASP A 144 5.80 -11.20 25.67
CA ASP A 144 6.57 -12.26 26.29
C ASP A 144 7.12 -13.22 25.25
N ARG A 145 8.39 -13.57 25.42
CA ARG A 145 9.06 -14.55 24.58
C ARG A 145 8.51 -15.94 24.87
N ASN A 146 8.05 -16.61 23.82
CA ASN A 146 7.74 -18.03 23.87
C ASN A 146 8.86 -18.88 23.25
N ASN A 147 8.95 -20.14 23.69
CA ASN A 147 9.71 -21.15 22.95
C ASN A 147 8.89 -21.66 21.77
N TRP A 148 9.55 -22.28 20.80
CA TRP A 148 8.87 -22.93 19.67
C TRP A 148 8.01 -24.09 20.15
N VAL A 149 6.75 -24.14 19.71
CA VAL A 149 5.81 -25.21 20.10
C VAL A 149 6.31 -26.59 19.69
N GLU A 150 6.90 -26.72 18.50
CA GLU A 150 7.36 -27.99 17.95
C GLU A 150 8.86 -28.27 18.19
N CYS A 151 9.53 -27.49 19.05
CA CYS A 151 10.98 -27.61 19.32
C CYS A 151 11.86 -27.61 18.04
N ARG A 152 11.33 -27.11 16.92
CA ARG A 152 11.97 -27.02 15.61
C ARG A 152 11.59 -25.71 14.93
N GLU A 153 12.36 -25.31 13.93
CA GLU A 153 12.09 -24.13 13.13
C GLU A 153 10.75 -24.28 12.36
N PRO A 154 10.00 -23.18 12.18
CA PRO A 154 8.75 -23.18 11.42
C PRO A 154 9.01 -23.41 9.93
N ASP A 155 8.09 -24.11 9.27
CA ASP A 155 8.16 -24.37 7.83
C ASP A 155 7.70 -23.16 7.02
N ILE A 156 6.72 -22.41 7.53
CA ILE A 156 6.18 -21.22 6.89
C ILE A 156 6.01 -20.11 7.93
N VAL A 157 6.36 -18.88 7.54
CA VAL A 157 6.10 -17.69 8.34
C VAL A 157 5.22 -16.75 7.54
N LYS A 158 4.06 -16.41 8.09
CA LYS A 158 3.17 -15.39 7.56
C LYS A 158 3.29 -14.14 8.41
N PHE A 159 3.45 -13.00 7.78
CA PHE A 159 3.42 -11.73 8.47
C PHE A 159 2.66 -10.69 7.65
N TRP A 160 2.07 -9.73 8.34
CA TRP A 160 1.34 -8.65 7.72
C TRP A 160 2.17 -7.38 7.78
N TYR A 161 2.41 -6.77 6.63
CA TYR A 161 3.13 -5.52 6.54
C TYR A 161 2.50 -4.65 5.48
N ARG A 162 2.43 -3.35 5.75
CA ARG A 162 2.02 -2.37 4.74
C ARG A 162 3.24 -2.03 3.90
N CYS A 163 3.24 -2.49 2.66
CA CYS A 163 4.32 -2.23 1.70
C CYS A 163 3.95 -1.08 0.76
N GLY A 164 4.97 -0.46 0.18
CA GLY A 164 4.82 0.60 -0.81
C GLY A 164 5.51 1.90 -0.43
N GLU A 165 5.84 2.69 -1.44
CA GLU A 165 6.27 4.07 -1.25
C GLU A 165 5.03 4.94 -1.11
N ILE A 166 4.89 5.56 0.06
CA ILE A 166 3.87 6.59 0.28
C ILE A 166 4.49 7.93 -0.11
N ASP A 167 3.77 8.72 -0.90
CA ASP A 167 4.24 10.05 -1.29
C ASP A 167 4.44 10.95 -0.06
N GLN A 168 5.54 11.70 -0.05
CA GLN A 168 5.81 12.70 0.98
C GLN A 168 4.73 13.79 1.01
N ARG A 169 4.12 14.10 -0.14
CA ARG A 169 2.99 15.04 -0.21
C ARG A 169 1.77 14.50 0.53
N PHE A 170 1.49 13.21 0.41
CA PHE A 170 0.41 12.55 1.14
C PHE A 170 0.68 12.53 2.65
N ILE A 171 1.90 12.17 3.06
CA ILE A 171 2.30 12.16 4.48
C ILE A 171 2.18 13.57 5.09
N LYS A 172 2.46 14.61 4.32
CA LYS A 172 2.29 16.02 4.72
C LYS A 172 0.85 16.53 4.62
N GLY A 173 -0.11 15.72 4.19
CA GLY A 173 -1.51 16.12 3.98
C GLY A 173 -1.75 17.06 2.80
N GLN A 174 -0.78 17.22 1.90
CA GLN A 174 -0.88 18.10 0.72
C GLN A 174 -1.55 17.44 -0.48
N SER A 175 -1.71 16.11 -0.46
CA SER A 175 -2.34 15.31 -1.52
C SER A 175 -3.27 14.28 -0.89
N CYS A 176 -4.40 14.01 -1.54
CA CYS A 176 -5.30 12.90 -1.19
C CYS A 176 -4.82 11.57 -1.76
N ASP A 177 -3.96 11.58 -2.79
CA ASP A 177 -3.43 10.38 -3.42
C ASP A 177 -2.15 9.92 -2.69
N PRO A 178 -2.12 8.70 -2.11
CA PRO A 178 -0.92 8.12 -1.51
C PRO A 178 0.15 7.75 -2.53
N LEU A 179 -0.21 7.60 -3.81
CA LEU A 179 0.68 7.22 -4.88
C LEU A 179 1.56 8.41 -5.29
N SER A 180 2.88 8.24 -5.25
CA SER A 180 3.77 9.30 -5.72
C SER A 180 3.66 9.47 -7.23
N ASN A 181 3.81 10.71 -7.72
CA ASN A 181 3.81 11.00 -9.17
C ASN A 181 4.83 10.14 -9.93
N PHE A 182 5.90 9.73 -9.25
CA PHE A 182 6.90 8.83 -9.79
C PHE A 182 6.30 7.47 -10.17
N TRP A 183 5.57 6.83 -9.24
CA TRP A 183 4.93 5.55 -9.47
C TRP A 183 3.71 5.67 -10.37
N ALA A 184 2.91 6.73 -10.20
CA ALA A 184 1.79 7.02 -11.09
C ALA A 184 2.23 7.10 -12.56
N GLN A 185 3.33 7.82 -12.83
CA GLN A 185 3.86 7.93 -14.20
C GLN A 185 4.39 6.60 -14.74
N LEU A 186 5.04 5.79 -13.91
CA LEU A 186 5.51 4.45 -14.30
C LEU A 186 4.36 3.51 -14.66
N ILE A 187 3.32 3.47 -13.82
CA ILE A 187 2.11 2.67 -14.06
C ILE A 187 1.46 3.14 -15.36
N THR A 188 1.30 4.45 -15.54
CA THR A 188 0.74 5.00 -16.78
C THR A 188 1.54 4.61 -18.02
N TRP A 189 2.87 4.65 -17.98
CA TRP A 189 3.71 4.22 -19.11
C TRP A 189 3.56 2.73 -19.43
N LEU A 190 3.54 1.88 -18.39
CA LEU A 190 3.36 0.43 -18.56
C LEU A 190 1.97 0.11 -19.11
N SER A 191 0.93 0.71 -18.54
CA SER A 191 -0.44 0.53 -19.00
C SER A 191 -0.61 1.04 -20.44
N ALA A 192 -0.15 2.25 -20.75
CA ALA A 192 -0.25 2.84 -22.08
C ALA A 192 0.49 2.00 -23.15
N ALA A 193 1.67 1.47 -22.82
CA ALA A 193 2.42 0.60 -23.72
C ALA A 193 1.68 -0.69 -24.04
N ARG A 194 0.82 -1.20 -23.14
CA ARG A 194 0.10 -2.47 -23.29
C ARG A 194 -1.31 -2.35 -23.84
N LEU A 195 -1.83 -1.14 -24.04
CA LEU A 195 -3.13 -0.96 -24.66
C LEU A 195 -3.09 -1.49 -26.10
N ASP A 196 -4.06 -2.34 -26.45
CA ASP A 196 -4.22 -2.84 -27.82
C ASP A 196 -4.89 -1.81 -28.73
N ARG A 197 -5.77 -0.99 -28.14
CA ARG A 197 -6.55 0.04 -28.85
C ARG A 197 -6.01 1.43 -28.52
N ASN A 198 -6.10 2.32 -29.50
CA ASN A 198 -5.81 3.73 -29.29
C ASN A 198 -6.87 4.34 -28.35
N LEU A 199 -6.43 5.30 -27.52
CA LEU A 199 -7.34 6.09 -26.71
C LEU A 199 -8.12 7.05 -27.61
N CYS A 200 -9.42 7.15 -27.39
CA CYS A 200 -10.19 8.29 -27.91
C CYS A 200 -9.81 9.52 -27.08
N GLY A 201 -9.15 10.51 -27.69
CA GLY A 201 -8.74 11.69 -26.94
C GLY A 201 -8.07 12.75 -27.80
N CYS A 202 -7.62 13.80 -27.14
CA CYS A 202 -6.90 14.90 -27.78
C CYS A 202 -5.60 14.41 -28.44
N THR A 203 -5.23 15.00 -29.57
CA THR A 203 -4.08 14.63 -30.41
C THR A 203 -2.78 14.43 -29.62
N ASN A 204 -2.52 15.28 -28.62
CA ASN A 204 -1.30 15.18 -27.80
C ASN A 204 -1.22 13.88 -26.98
N VAL A 205 -2.35 13.44 -26.41
CA VAL A 205 -2.41 12.22 -25.60
C VAL A 205 -2.28 11.00 -26.50
N MET A 206 -2.95 11.02 -27.67
CA MET A 206 -2.83 9.92 -28.62
C MET A 206 -1.39 9.75 -29.11
N ASN A 207 -0.73 10.84 -29.51
CA ASN A 207 0.66 10.80 -29.96
C ASN A 207 1.60 10.26 -28.88
N LEU A 208 1.38 10.65 -27.62
CA LEU A 208 2.16 10.12 -26.50
C LEU A 208 1.94 8.61 -26.30
N VAL A 209 0.70 8.14 -26.37
CA VAL A 209 0.39 6.71 -26.21
C VAL A 209 0.95 5.90 -27.39
N GLU A 210 0.82 6.38 -28.62
CA GLU A 210 1.41 5.72 -29.80
C GLU A 210 2.94 5.65 -29.70
N ASP A 211 3.59 6.73 -29.23
CA ASP A 211 5.03 6.73 -28.99
C ASP A 211 5.42 5.70 -27.91
N LEU A 212 4.66 5.60 -26.81
CA LEU A 212 4.92 4.63 -25.74
C LEU A 212 4.70 3.18 -26.19
N ARG A 213 3.80 2.93 -27.15
CA ARG A 213 3.51 1.60 -27.71
C ARG A 213 4.53 1.12 -28.73
N THR A 214 5.37 2.03 -29.24
CA THR A 214 6.36 1.71 -30.27
C THR A 214 7.32 0.62 -29.77
N ASP A 215 7.43 -0.47 -30.52
CA ASP A 215 8.37 -1.55 -30.24
C ASP A 215 9.77 -1.17 -30.73
N LEU A 216 10.73 -1.11 -29.80
CA LEU A 216 12.10 -0.71 -30.08
C LEU A 216 12.95 -1.85 -30.66
N THR A 217 12.40 -3.05 -30.79
CA THR A 217 13.06 -4.19 -31.45
C THR A 217 12.52 -4.48 -32.85
N LEU A 218 11.49 -3.74 -33.26
CA LEU A 218 10.89 -3.92 -34.57
C LEU A 218 11.83 -3.34 -35.65
N HIS A 219 12.20 -4.20 -36.60
CA HIS A 219 12.95 -3.84 -37.79
C HIS A 219 12.05 -3.99 -39.03
N THR A 220 11.57 -2.86 -39.55
CA THR A 220 10.83 -2.79 -40.81
C THR A 220 11.63 -2.03 -41.86
N ARG A 221 11.19 -2.04 -43.12
CA ARG A 221 11.83 -1.27 -44.19
C ARG A 221 11.77 0.24 -43.95
N ASP A 222 10.72 0.70 -43.27
CA ASP A 222 10.45 2.12 -43.06
C ASP A 222 11.05 2.64 -41.74
N VAL A 223 11.14 1.77 -40.72
CA VAL A 223 11.63 2.14 -39.39
C VAL A 223 12.54 1.04 -38.83
N SER A 224 13.75 1.42 -38.43
CA SER A 224 14.65 0.58 -37.65
C SER A 224 15.11 1.33 -36.41
N TYR A 225 15.02 0.66 -35.26
CA TYR A 225 15.51 1.17 -34.00
C TYR A 225 16.79 0.42 -33.61
N PHE A 226 17.76 1.13 -33.07
CA PHE A 226 18.87 0.47 -32.38
C PHE A 226 18.32 -0.09 -31.06
N ALA A 227 18.45 -1.39 -30.85
CA ALA A 227 18.06 -2.08 -29.61
C ALA A 227 19.30 -2.27 -28.72
N PRO A 228 19.67 -1.28 -27.90
CA PRO A 228 20.75 -1.45 -26.93
C PRO A 228 20.42 -2.57 -25.94
N GLN A 229 21.46 -3.14 -25.33
CA GLN A 229 21.32 -4.25 -24.40
C GLN A 229 20.35 -3.95 -23.23
N ASP A 230 20.19 -2.69 -22.82
CA ASP A 230 19.25 -2.31 -21.76
C ASP A 230 17.77 -2.43 -22.15
N VAL A 231 17.46 -2.37 -23.45
CA VAL A 231 16.12 -2.67 -24.00
C VAL A 231 15.85 -4.17 -23.90
N LEU A 232 16.84 -5.00 -24.28
CA LEU A 232 16.73 -6.46 -24.27
C LEU A 232 16.70 -7.03 -22.83
N GLU A 233 17.37 -6.36 -21.89
CA GLU A 233 17.36 -6.70 -20.46
C GLU A 233 16.08 -6.26 -19.73
N SER A 234 15.15 -5.57 -20.39
CA SER A 234 13.93 -5.09 -19.76
C SER A 234 12.99 -6.25 -19.44
N PRO A 235 12.64 -6.49 -18.16
CA PRO A 235 11.74 -7.58 -17.79
C PRO A 235 10.27 -7.29 -18.17
N PHE A 236 9.94 -6.04 -18.50
CA PHE A 236 8.58 -5.63 -18.83
C PHE A 236 8.23 -5.84 -20.29
N GLY A 237 9.24 -5.94 -21.16
CA GLY A 237 9.11 -6.01 -22.62
C GLY A 237 9.93 -4.96 -23.35
N THR A 238 9.79 -4.91 -24.68
CA THR A 238 10.60 -4.12 -25.61
C THR A 238 9.92 -2.83 -26.08
N ARG A 239 8.65 -2.60 -25.70
CA ARG A 239 7.93 -1.38 -26.06
C ARG A 239 8.53 -0.18 -25.33
N LYS A 240 8.50 0.99 -25.96
CA LYS A 240 9.16 2.20 -25.46
C LYS A 240 8.73 2.55 -24.02
N GLY A 241 7.44 2.49 -23.71
CA GLY A 241 6.93 2.77 -22.36
C GLY A 241 7.42 1.78 -21.31
N GLU A 242 7.51 0.49 -21.66
CA GLU A 242 8.05 -0.57 -20.78
C GLU A 242 9.54 -0.35 -20.49
N VAL A 243 10.32 -0.02 -21.52
CA VAL A 243 11.74 0.30 -21.40
C VAL A 243 11.96 1.58 -20.59
N MET A 244 11.16 2.64 -20.82
CA MET A 244 11.25 3.89 -20.05
C MET A 244 10.95 3.64 -18.57
N ALA A 245 9.97 2.79 -18.27
CA ALA A 245 9.66 2.39 -16.91
C ALA A 245 10.82 1.62 -16.27
N TRP A 246 11.38 0.63 -16.98
CA TRP A 246 12.53 -0.13 -16.52
C TRP A 246 13.75 0.75 -16.24
N ARG A 247 14.12 1.65 -17.17
CA ARG A 247 15.26 2.57 -17.01
C ARG A 247 15.12 3.44 -15.76
N ARG A 248 13.91 3.88 -15.46
CA ARG A 248 13.64 4.73 -14.29
C ARG A 248 13.71 3.93 -12.99
N ILE A 249 13.22 2.69 -12.96
CA ILE A 249 13.37 1.78 -11.80
C ILE A 249 14.82 1.36 -11.59
N LYS A 250 15.57 1.01 -12.65
CA LYS A 250 16.98 0.60 -12.58
C LYS A 250 17.87 1.67 -11.92
N ARG A 251 17.53 2.95 -12.08
CA ARG A 251 18.20 4.08 -11.40
C ARG A 251 17.91 4.13 -9.90
N LEU A 252 16.70 3.77 -9.47
CA LEU A 252 16.36 3.65 -8.04
C LEU A 252 17.05 2.46 -7.38
N VAL A 253 17.10 1.30 -8.04
CA VAL A 253 17.72 0.09 -7.46
C VAL A 253 19.23 0.27 -7.25
N ARG A 254 19.91 1.04 -8.12
CA ARG A 254 21.32 1.38 -7.91
C ARG A 254 21.55 2.24 -6.66
N SER A 255 20.60 3.10 -6.27
CA SER A 255 20.71 3.94 -5.07
C SER A 255 20.16 3.28 -3.81
N ARG A 256 19.22 2.33 -3.95
CA ARG A 256 18.66 1.51 -2.88
C ARG A 256 18.92 0.05 -3.19
N ARG A 257 20.11 -0.45 -2.80
CA ARG A 257 20.33 -1.90 -2.70
C ARG A 257 19.40 -2.40 -1.60
N PHE A 258 18.22 -2.88 -1.97
CA PHE A 258 17.48 -3.80 -1.12
C PHE A 258 18.40 -5.00 -0.94
N GLY A 259 18.90 -5.19 0.28
CA GLY A 259 19.59 -6.42 0.63
C GLY A 259 18.59 -7.54 0.41
N VAL A 260 18.90 -8.45 -0.50
CA VAL A 260 18.22 -9.74 -0.55
C VAL A 260 18.48 -10.36 0.82
N ALA A 261 17.45 -10.43 1.66
CA ALA A 261 17.47 -11.28 2.83
C ALA A 261 17.41 -12.71 2.31
N VAL A 262 18.58 -13.31 2.16
CA VAL A 262 18.69 -14.77 2.16
C VAL A 262 18.47 -15.16 3.61
N ILE A 263 17.36 -15.84 3.89
CA ILE A 263 17.17 -16.61 5.13
C ILE A 263 18.07 -17.84 5.01
#